data_AF-A0A5C8LRX0-F1
#
_entry.id   AF-A0A5C8LRX0-F1
#
_cell.length_a   1.000
_cell.length_b   1.000
_cell.length_c   1.000
_cell.angle_alpha   90.00
_cell.angle_beta   90.00
_cell.angle_gamma   90.00
#
_symmetry.space_group_name_H-M   'P 1'
#
loop_
_entity.id
_entity.type
_entity.pdbx_description
1 polymer ?
#
loop_
_entity_poly.entity_id
_entity_poly.type
_entity_poly.pdbx_seq_one_letter_code
_entity_poly.pdbx_strand_id
1 'polypeptide(L)'
;MVKKEIATKSISYTLLVIGTVLMLFPFLWMLSTAFKDPTDIYSLSLIPKHITFANVTDIWQKTMFDKWFINSMMIALLTTLTVAFLIR
;
A
#
# COMPACT_ATOMS: atom_id res chain seq x y z
N MET A 1 5.51 24.98 -34.21
CA MET A 1 4.57 23.91 -33.76
C MET A 1 5.25 22.91 -32.81
N VAL A 2 6.35 22.25 -33.20
CA VAL A 2 7.04 21.19 -32.41
C VAL A 2 7.40 21.59 -30.96
N LYS A 3 7.93 22.80 -30.73
CA LYS A 3 8.30 23.25 -29.36
C LYS A 3 7.11 23.32 -28.39
N LYS A 4 5.91 23.65 -28.88
CA LYS A 4 4.69 23.74 -28.06
C LYS A 4 4.23 22.35 -27.62
N GLU A 5 4.37 21.36 -28.51
CA GLU A 5 4.05 19.96 -28.24
C GLU A 5 5.02 19.33 -27.22
N ILE A 6 6.32 19.61 -27.32
CA ILE A 6 7.33 19.15 -26.36
C ILE A 6 7.10 19.77 -24.97
N ALA A 7 6.76 21.06 -24.91
CA ALA A 7 6.45 21.74 -23.65
C ALA A 7 5.20 21.15 -22.98
N THR A 8 4.12 20.90 -23.73
CA THR A 8 2.91 20.25 -23.21
C THR A 8 3.21 18.84 -22.68
N LYS A 9 3.93 18.01 -23.44
CA LYS A 9 4.32 16.66 -22.99
C LYS A 9 5.18 16.70 -21.73
N SER A 10 6.13 17.62 -21.64
CA SER A 10 6.99 17.76 -20.47
C SER A 10 6.19 18.14 -19.22
N ILE A 11 5.24 19.07 -19.34
CA ILE A 11 4.35 19.44 -18.21
C ILE A 11 3.48 18.26 -17.81
N SER A 12 2.88 17.54 -18.77
CA SER A 12 2.07 16.36 -18.49
C SER A 12 2.87 15.27 -17.76
N TYR A 13 4.10 14.98 -18.19
CA TYR A 13 4.95 14.00 -17.52
C TYR A 13 5.37 14.46 -16.12
N THR A 14 5.70 15.73 -15.93
CA THR A 14 6.01 16.27 -14.60
C THR A 14 4.82 16.12 -13.65
N LEU A 15 3.60 16.45 -14.10
CA LEU A 15 2.39 16.27 -13.30
C LEU A 15 2.12 14.80 -12.98
N LEU A 16 2.32 13.90 -13.94
CA LEU A 16 2.19 12.46 -13.72
C LEU A 16 3.20 11.97 -12.67
N VAL A 17 4.47 12.38 -12.77
CA VAL A 17 5.51 12.00 -11.79
C VAL A 17 5.16 12.51 -10.40
N ILE A 18 4.72 13.77 -10.27
CA ILE A 18 4.29 14.32 -8.98
C ILE A 18 3.11 13.51 -8.43
N GLY A 19 2.09 13.24 -9.25
CA GLY A 19 0.95 12.42 -8.87
C GLY A 19 1.36 11.03 -8.40
N THR A 20 2.28 10.37 -9.11
CA THR A 20 2.83 9.07 -8.72
C THR A 20 3.56 9.14 -7.38
N VAL A 21 4.44 10.12 -7.16
CA VAL A 21 5.17 10.26 -5.89
C VAL A 21 4.21 10.48 -4.72
N LEU A 22 3.21 11.35 -4.90
CA LEU A 22 2.18 11.62 -3.88
C LEU A 22 1.35 10.38 -3.56
N MET A 23 1.01 9.57 -4.56
CA MET A 23 0.28 8.32 -4.38
C MET A 23 1.13 7.23 -3.72
N LEU A 24 2.41 7.10 -4.09
CA LEU A 24 3.30 6.07 -3.57
C LEU A 24 3.80 6.36 -2.15
N PHE A 25 3.94 7.63 -1.79
CA PHE A 25 4.43 8.04 -0.47
C PHE A 25 3.70 7.36 0.71
N PRO A 26 2.36 7.35 0.81
CA PRO A 26 1.68 6.67 1.91
C PRO A 26 1.91 5.15 1.92
N PHE A 27 2.08 4.50 0.76
CA PHE A 27 2.40 3.07 0.71
C PHE A 27 3.82 2.78 1.21
N LEU A 28 4.79 3.61 0.81
CA LEU A 28 6.17 3.50 1.31
C LEU A 28 6.23 3.74 2.82
N TRP A 29 5.44 4.70 3.32
CA TRP A 29 5.31 4.96 4.75
C TRP A 29 4.71 3.79 5.51
N MET A 30 3.64 3.20 4.98
CA MET A 30 3.00 2.02 5.55
C MET A 30 3.96 0.83 5.61
N LEU A 31 4.69 0.58 4.52
CA LEU A 31 5.67 -0.50 4.44
C LEU A 31 6.82 -0.29 5.44
N SER A 32 7.34 0.93 5.52
CA SER A 32 8.36 1.29 6.51
C SER A 32 7.87 1.04 7.94
N THR A 33 6.66 1.49 8.26
CA THR A 33 6.07 1.33 9.60
C THR A 33 5.85 -0.13 9.96
N ALA A 34 5.51 -0.99 8.98
CA ALA A 34 5.41 -2.44 9.19
C ALA A 34 6.73 -3.07 9.65
N PHE A 35 7.88 -2.49 9.30
CA PHE A 35 9.22 -2.98 9.68
C PHE A 35 9.92 -2.15 10.76
N LYS A 36 9.30 -1.08 11.27
CA LYS A 36 9.86 -0.27 12.37
C LYS A 36 9.84 -1.04 13.68
N ASP A 37 10.80 -0.79 14.55
CA ASP A 37 10.72 -1.26 15.93
C ASP A 37 9.52 -0.63 16.66
N PRO A 38 8.78 -1.36 17.51
CA PRO A 38 7.69 -0.80 18.32
C PRO A 38 8.07 0.48 19.08
N THR A 39 9.33 0.57 19.54
CA THR A 39 9.84 1.73 20.26
C THR A 39 10.06 2.96 19.36
N ASP A 40 10.20 2.75 18.05
CA ASP A 40 10.50 3.78 17.04
C ASP A 40 9.30 4.12 16.14
N ILE A 41 8.08 3.63 16.44
CA ILE A 41 6.88 3.85 15.61
C ILE A 41 6.57 5.35 15.42
N TYR A 42 6.82 6.18 16.44
CA TYR A 42 6.60 7.64 16.38
C TYR A 42 7.70 8.41 15.64
N SER A 43 8.78 7.73 15.20
CA SER A 43 9.83 8.37 14.41
C SER A 43 9.32 8.77 13.03
N LEU A 44 9.54 10.02 12.65
CA LEU A 44 9.21 10.55 11.33
C LEU A 44 10.13 10.05 10.20
N SER A 45 11.02 9.10 10.49
CA SER A 45 11.96 8.56 9.50
C SER A 45 11.24 7.60 8.55
N LEU A 46 11.36 7.82 7.24
CA LEU A 46 10.82 6.90 6.22
C LEU A 46 11.62 5.60 6.15
N ILE A 47 12.92 5.64 6.48
CA ILE A 47 13.76 4.44 6.56
C ILE A 47 13.92 4.09 8.05
N PRO A 48 13.52 2.89 8.49
CA PRO A 48 13.69 2.48 9.87
C PRO A 48 15.19 2.36 10.21
N LYS A 49 15.58 2.76 11.42
CA LYS A 49 16.96 2.59 11.91
C LYS A 49 17.27 1.12 12.17
N HIS A 50 16.28 0.39 12.68
CA HIS A 50 16.33 -1.05 12.92
C HIS A 50 15.16 -1.70 12.18
N ILE A 51 15.49 -2.52 11.19
CA ILE A 51 14.50 -3.33 10.46
C ILE A 51 14.17 -4.53 11.36
N THR A 52 12.90 -4.68 11.72
CA THR A 52 12.40 -5.82 12.49
C THR A 52 11.14 -6.39 11.86
N PHE A 53 10.92 -7.68 12.07
CA PHE A 53 9.67 -8.36 11.69
C PHE A 53 8.69 -8.47 12.86
N ALA A 54 9.05 -7.92 14.03
CA ALA A 54 8.26 -8.04 15.26
C ALA A 54 6.81 -7.57 15.09
N ASN A 55 6.58 -6.41 14.45
CA ASN A 55 5.22 -5.89 14.22
C ASN A 55 4.40 -6.83 13.33
N VAL A 56 5.04 -7.41 12.32
CA VAL A 56 4.40 -8.38 11.44
C VAL A 56 4.07 -9.63 12.25
N THR A 57 5.03 -10.25 12.92
CA THR A 57 4.75 -11.47 13.70
C THR A 57 3.75 -11.26 14.84
N ASP A 58 3.76 -10.08 15.47
CA ASP A 58 2.86 -9.72 16.55
C ASP A 58 1.39 -9.70 16.11
N ILE A 59 1.11 -9.28 14.88
CA ILE A 59 -0.27 -9.30 14.36
C ILE A 59 -0.79 -10.74 14.31
N TRP A 60 0.03 -11.71 13.91
CA TRP A 60 -0.40 -13.12 13.80
C TRP A 60 -0.45 -13.80 15.17
N GLN A 61 0.46 -13.46 16.09
CA GLN A 61 0.52 -14.09 17.42
C GLN A 61 -0.41 -13.46 18.46
N LYS A 62 -0.59 -12.13 18.42
CA LYS A 62 -1.30 -11.36 19.46
C LYS A 62 -2.71 -10.96 19.04
N THR A 63 -3.11 -11.21 17.80
CA THR A 63 -4.46 -10.86 17.31
C THR A 63 -5.14 -12.04 16.61
N MET A 64 -6.42 -11.89 16.26
CA MET A 64 -7.17 -12.90 15.50
C MET A 64 -7.01 -12.71 13.98
N PHE A 65 -5.85 -12.20 13.53
CA PHE A 65 -5.61 -11.83 12.13
C PHE A 65 -5.94 -12.95 11.15
N ASP A 66 -5.54 -14.19 11.45
CA ASP A 66 -5.83 -15.35 10.60
C ASP A 66 -7.33 -15.52 10.35
N LYS A 67 -8.15 -15.35 11.39
CA LYS A 67 -9.61 -15.47 11.28
C LYS A 67 -10.19 -14.34 10.44
N TRP A 68 -9.74 -13.11 10.66
CA TRP A 68 -10.21 -11.95 9.89
C TRP A 68 -9.82 -12.05 8.41
N PHE A 69 -8.58 -12.43 8.15
CA PHE A 69 -8.07 -12.61 6.79
C PHE A 69 -8.84 -13.69 6.03
N ILE A 70 -9.05 -14.87 6.65
CA ILE A 70 -9.81 -15.96 6.04
C ILE A 70 -11.27 -15.56 5.82
N ASN A 71 -11.92 -14.91 6.80
CA ASN A 71 -13.30 -14.45 6.65
C ASN A 71 -13.46 -13.47 5.48
N SER A 72 -12.57 -12.48 5.37
CA SER A 72 -12.60 -11.52 4.26
C SER A 72 -12.31 -12.18 2.91
N MET A 73 -11.35 -13.10 2.87
CA MET A 73 -11.02 -13.85 1.64
C MET A 73 -12.21 -14.71 1.19
N MET A 74 -12.87 -15.42 2.10
CA MET A 74 -14.05 -16.24 1.80
C MET A 74 -15.18 -15.38 1.24
N ILE A 75 -15.50 -14.25 1.88
CA ILE A 75 -16.55 -13.35 1.40
C ILE A 75 -16.20 -12.80 0.02
N ALA A 76 -14.97 -12.30 -0.16
CA ALA A 76 -14.52 -11.77 -1.45
C ALA A 76 -14.64 -12.82 -2.58
N LEU A 77 -14.17 -14.05 -2.35
CA LEU A 77 -14.26 -15.14 -3.32
C LEU A 77 -15.71 -15.51 -3.62
N LEU A 78 -16.55 -15.73 -2.59
CA LEU A 78 -17.95 -16.10 -2.77
C LEU A 78 -18.72 -15.03 -3.52
N THR A 79 -18.50 -13.75 -3.20
CA THR A 79 -19.12 -12.62 -3.90
C THR A 79 -18.64 -12.56 -5.35
N THR A 80 -17.34 -12.64 -5.62
CA THR A 80 -16.81 -12.60 -6.98
C THR A 80 -17.34 -13.78 -7.81
N LEU A 81 -17.36 -15.00 -7.27
CA LEU A 81 -17.90 -16.17 -7.96
C LEU A 81 -19.39 -16.03 -8.25
N THR A 82 -20.17 -15.61 -7.26
CA THR A 82 -21.60 -15.37 -7.42
C THR A 82 -21.86 -14.33 -8.50
N VAL A 83 -21.18 -13.17 -8.43
CA VAL A 83 -21.36 -12.10 -9.42
C VAL A 83 -20.92 -12.55 -10.82
N ALA A 84 -19.77 -13.19 -10.94
CA ALA A 84 -19.21 -13.55 -12.24
C ALA A 84 -19.97 -14.68 -12.96
N PHE A 85 -20.51 -15.64 -12.20
CA PHE A 85 -21.14 -16.84 -12.77
C PHE A 85 -22.67 -16.87 -12.66
N LEU A 86 -23.26 -16.27 -11.62
CA LEU A 86 -24.72 -16.29 -11.39
C LEU A 86 -25.42 -14.99 -11.80
N ILE A 87 -24.72 -13.85 -11.81
CA ILE A 87 -25.29 -12.53 -12.15
C ILE A 87 -24.94 -12.10 -13.59
N ARG A 88 -24.12 -12.88 -14.30
CA ARG A 88 -23.92 -12.68 -15.74
C ARG A 88 -25.16 -13.09 -16.54
#